data_AF-Q95590-F1
#
_entry.id   AF-Q95590-F1
#
_cell.length_a   1.000
_cell.length_b   1.000
_cell.length_c   1.000
_cell.angle_alpha   90.00
_cell.angle_beta   90.00
_cell.angle_gamma   90.00
#
_symmetry.space_group_name_H-M   'P 1'
#
loop_
_entity.id
_entity.type
_entity.pdbx_description
1 polymer ?
#
loop_
_entity_poly.entity_id
_entity_poly.type
_entity_poly.pdbx_seq_one_letter_code
_entity_poly.pdbx_strand_id
1 'polypeptide(L)'
;HGHYGYVQMLCHASISQNVEFTFSVNYNKFEYLRYNSTEKKVVGYTELGEKWAEDYNMILLAKGGLPVQQCRQLRMLTDPFAALTVKPEVIIRSDREAKGNEKAVLVCSAYDFYPKPIKLTWMRDDKEVTTDVTSTEELADGDWYYQIHSHLEYFPKPGEKISCVVEHASSHKPMIYHW
;
A
#
# COMPACT_ATOMS: atom_id res chain seq x y z
N HIS A 1 -12.26 3.04 33.65
CA HIS A 1 -11.36 2.86 32.49
C HIS A 1 -11.64 1.49 31.88
N GLY A 2 -12.07 1.41 30.62
CA GLY A 2 -12.34 0.13 29.96
C GLY A 2 -11.04 -0.47 29.43
N HIS A 3 -10.72 -1.68 29.84
CA HIS A 3 -9.65 -2.46 29.20
C HIS A 3 -10.23 -3.09 27.92
N TYR A 4 -9.43 -3.14 26.86
CA TYR A 4 -9.79 -3.79 25.61
C TYR A 4 -8.70 -4.79 25.25
N GLY A 5 -9.10 -6.00 24.86
CA GLY A 5 -8.20 -7.04 24.38
C GLY A 5 -8.73 -7.65 23.09
N TYR A 6 -7.82 -8.12 22.24
CA TYR A 6 -8.14 -8.84 21.02
C TYR A 6 -7.06 -9.86 20.69
N VAL A 7 -7.48 -10.89 19.97
CA VAL A 7 -6.59 -11.85 19.32
C VAL A 7 -6.56 -11.54 17.85
N GLN A 8 -5.37 -11.55 17.26
CA GLN A 8 -5.19 -11.39 15.83
C GLN A 8 -4.63 -12.67 15.24
N MET A 9 -5.25 -13.13 14.16
CA MET A 9 -4.78 -14.24 13.34
C MET A 9 -4.51 -13.68 11.94
N LEU A 10 -3.27 -13.74 11.48
CA LEU A 10 -2.86 -13.17 10.21
C LEU A 10 -2.21 -14.24 9.34
N CYS A 11 -2.72 -14.38 8.12
CA CYS A 11 -2.11 -15.18 7.08
C CYS A 11 -1.33 -14.24 6.14
N HIS A 12 -0.02 -14.33 6.14
CA HIS A 12 0.82 -13.64 5.17
C HIS A 12 1.20 -14.60 4.05
N ALA A 13 0.78 -14.31 2.82
CA ALA A 13 1.07 -15.11 1.64
C ALA A 13 1.95 -14.31 0.67
N SER A 14 3.11 -14.84 0.30
CA SER A 14 4.00 -14.22 -0.69
C SER A 14 3.76 -14.76 -2.10
N ILE A 15 4.26 -14.07 -3.12
CA ILE A 15 4.21 -14.54 -4.51
C ILE A 15 4.88 -15.93 -4.67
N SER A 16 5.91 -16.23 -3.88
CA SER A 16 6.69 -17.49 -3.91
C SER A 16 6.00 -18.72 -3.27
N GLN A 17 4.67 -18.71 -3.11
CA GLN A 17 3.87 -19.78 -2.48
C GLN A 17 4.11 -20.01 -0.97
N ASN A 18 5.03 -19.28 -0.35
CA ASN A 18 5.22 -19.35 1.09
C ASN A 18 4.06 -18.67 1.80
N VAL A 19 3.57 -19.35 2.83
CA VAL A 19 2.49 -18.87 3.70
C VAL A 19 3.00 -18.92 5.12
N GLU A 20 2.94 -17.77 5.77
CA GLU A 20 3.24 -17.60 7.18
C GLU A 20 1.95 -17.29 7.93
N PHE A 21 1.71 -18.00 9.03
CA PHE A 21 0.63 -17.74 9.95
C PHE A 21 1.19 -17.14 11.23
N THR A 22 0.58 -16.04 11.67
CA THR A 22 0.85 -15.46 12.98
C THR A 22 -0.42 -15.40 13.82
N PHE A 23 -0.25 -15.66 15.11
CA PHE A 23 -1.28 -15.52 16.12
C PHE A 23 -0.74 -14.59 17.20
N SER A 24 -1.45 -13.53 17.55
CA SER A 24 -1.04 -12.61 18.62
C SER A 24 -2.16 -12.28 19.58
N VAL A 25 -1.76 -12.06 20.84
CA VAL A 25 -2.67 -11.64 21.92
C VAL A 25 -2.31 -10.21 22.31
N ASN A 26 -3.29 -9.31 22.22
CA ASN A 26 -3.09 -7.88 22.39
C ASN A 26 -4.05 -7.33 23.45
N TYR A 27 -3.55 -6.50 24.36
CA TYR A 27 -4.38 -5.77 25.35
C TYR A 27 -3.97 -4.31 25.38
N ASN A 28 -4.95 -3.41 25.36
CA ASN A 28 -4.75 -1.96 25.41
C ASN A 28 -3.71 -1.46 24.39
N LYS A 29 -3.71 -2.05 23.19
CA LYS A 29 -2.76 -1.80 22.09
C LYS A 29 -1.32 -2.29 22.31
N PHE A 30 -1.05 -3.01 23.40
CA PHE A 30 0.22 -3.71 23.61
C PHE A 30 0.09 -5.16 23.20
N GLU A 31 1.05 -5.65 22.42
CA GLU A 31 1.16 -7.06 22.10
C GLU A 31 1.85 -7.79 23.26
N TYR A 32 1.20 -8.81 23.80
CA TYR A 32 1.72 -9.56 24.93
C TYR A 32 2.57 -10.73 24.46
N LEU A 33 2.08 -11.48 23.48
CA LEU A 33 2.78 -12.60 22.87
C LEU A 33 2.37 -12.80 21.42
N ARG A 34 3.25 -13.43 20.65
CA ARG A 34 3.02 -13.82 19.25
C ARG A 34 3.59 -15.19 18.96
N TYR A 35 2.82 -16.01 18.27
CA TYR A 35 3.29 -17.21 17.57
C TYR A 35 3.60 -16.89 16.11
N ASN A 36 4.73 -17.40 15.61
CA ASN A 36 5.05 -17.40 14.19
C ASN A 36 5.23 -18.84 13.69
N SER A 37 4.51 -19.23 12.63
CA SER A 37 4.59 -20.58 12.04
C SER A 37 5.91 -20.92 11.36
N THR A 38 6.64 -19.92 10.89
CA THR A 38 7.97 -20.05 10.26
C THR A 38 9.01 -20.42 11.32
N GLU A 39 9.04 -19.66 12.42
CA GLU A 39 9.94 -19.91 13.55
C GLU A 39 9.46 -21.06 14.44
N LYS A 40 8.17 -21.42 14.35
CA LYS A 40 7.49 -22.40 15.20
C LYS A 40 7.77 -22.13 16.68
N LYS A 41 7.49 -20.89 17.10
CA LYS A 41 7.71 -20.45 18.47
C LYS A 41 6.74 -19.34 18.85
N VAL A 42 6.35 -19.33 20.11
CA VAL A 42 5.71 -18.21 20.81
C VAL A 42 6.78 -17.37 21.49
N VAL A 43 6.76 -16.07 21.22
CA VAL A 43 7.60 -15.05 21.84
C VAL A 43 6.70 -14.14 22.67
N GLY A 44 7.05 -13.93 23.94
CA GLY A 44 6.45 -12.92 24.79
C GLY A 44 7.17 -11.58 24.65
N TYR A 45 6.43 -10.47 24.66
CA TYR A 45 6.95 -9.10 24.56
C TYR A 45 6.69 -8.26 25.81
N THR A 46 6.09 -8.88 26.84
CA THR A 46 5.82 -8.28 28.15
C THR A 46 6.13 -9.32 29.23
N GLU A 47 6.31 -8.89 30.48
CA GLU A 47 6.58 -9.80 31.60
C GLU A 47 5.48 -10.88 31.75
N LEU A 48 4.22 -10.50 31.57
CA LEU A 48 3.10 -11.45 31.57
C LEU A 48 3.11 -12.35 30.31
N GLY A 49 3.44 -11.78 29.16
CA GLY A 49 3.55 -12.51 27.90
C GLY A 49 4.65 -13.57 27.90
N GLU A 50 5.80 -13.28 28.50
CA GLU A 50 6.91 -14.23 28.68
C GLU A 50 6.47 -15.40 29.57
N LYS A 51 5.79 -15.12 30.68
CA LYS A 51 5.22 -16.15 31.56
C LYS A 51 4.21 -17.05 30.85
N TRP A 52 3.40 -16.49 29.96
CA TRP A 52 2.40 -17.26 29.19
C TRP A 52 2.97 -17.97 27.96
N ALA A 53 4.16 -17.60 27.49
CA ALA A 53 4.69 -18.10 26.22
C ALA A 53 4.89 -19.62 26.21
N GLU A 54 5.32 -20.22 27.33
CA GLU A 54 5.52 -21.67 27.44
C GLU A 54 4.21 -22.46 27.31
N ASP A 55 3.16 -22.03 28.02
CA ASP A 55 1.83 -22.65 27.94
C ASP A 55 1.24 -22.57 26.53
N TYR A 56 1.36 -21.40 25.90
CA TYR A 56 0.90 -21.20 24.53
C TYR A 56 1.73 -21.97 23.51
N ASN A 57 3.04 -22.15 23.73
CA ASN A 57 3.89 -22.99 22.89
C ASN A 57 3.36 -24.42 22.82
N MET A 58 2.99 -25.03 23.95
CA MET A 58 2.46 -26.41 23.93
C MET A 58 1.21 -26.55 23.08
N ILE A 59 0.30 -25.57 23.13
CA ILE A 59 -0.98 -25.61 22.41
C ILE A 59 -0.79 -25.26 20.92
N LEU A 60 -0.09 -24.17 20.62
CA LEU A 60 0.05 -23.64 19.26
C LEU A 60 1.04 -24.43 18.42
N LEU A 61 2.04 -25.10 19.00
CA LEU A 61 2.90 -26.02 18.25
C LEU A 61 2.16 -27.29 17.86
N ALA A 62 1.31 -27.82 18.74
CA ALA A 62 0.49 -28.99 18.43
C ALA A 62 -0.57 -28.70 17.36
N LYS A 63 -1.12 -27.47 17.32
CA LYS A 63 -2.24 -27.10 16.44
C LYS A 63 -1.86 -26.22 15.25
N GLY A 64 -0.65 -25.65 15.21
CA GLY A 64 -0.23 -24.63 14.24
C GLY A 64 -0.21 -25.08 12.77
N GLY A 65 -0.14 -26.40 12.51
CA GLY A 65 -0.24 -26.94 11.16
C GLY A 65 -1.60 -26.70 10.49
N LEU A 66 -2.69 -26.75 11.25
CA LEU A 66 -4.05 -26.57 10.73
C LEU A 66 -4.28 -25.13 10.23
N PRO A 67 -3.99 -24.06 11.01
CA PRO A 67 -4.07 -22.68 10.52
C PRO A 67 -3.20 -22.43 9.28
N VAL A 68 -1.99 -22.99 9.21
CA VAL A 68 -1.13 -22.84 8.03
C VAL A 68 -1.78 -23.48 6.78
N GLN A 69 -2.38 -24.66 6.93
CA GLN A 69 -3.12 -25.29 5.83
C GLN A 69 -4.35 -24.47 5.41
N GLN A 70 -5.09 -23.91 6.37
CA GLN A 70 -6.21 -23.01 6.10
C GLN A 70 -5.76 -21.73 5.39
N CYS A 71 -4.65 -21.11 5.80
CA CYS A 71 -4.08 -19.97 5.11
C CYS A 71 -3.71 -20.30 3.65
N ARG A 72 -3.17 -21.50 3.38
CA ARG A 72 -2.91 -21.96 1.99
C ARG A 72 -4.19 -22.11 1.19
N GLN A 73 -5.26 -22.62 1.79
CA GLN A 73 -6.57 -22.76 1.12
C GLN A 73 -7.19 -21.39 0.82
N LEU A 74 -7.20 -20.49 1.81
CA LEU A 74 -7.68 -19.12 1.63
C LEU A 74 -6.91 -18.39 0.52
N ARG A 75 -5.58 -18.53 0.51
CA ARG A 75 -4.74 -17.99 -0.56
C ARG A 75 -5.19 -18.48 -1.93
N MET A 76 -5.41 -19.79 -2.13
CA MET A 76 -5.86 -20.31 -3.43
C MET A 76 -7.19 -19.69 -3.89
N LEU A 77 -8.08 -19.36 -2.94
CA LEU A 77 -9.34 -18.66 -3.23
C LEU A 77 -9.14 -17.17 -3.54
N THR A 78 -8.12 -16.53 -2.94
CA THR A 78 -7.86 -15.10 -3.09
C THR A 78 -6.86 -14.74 -4.19
N ASP A 79 -6.01 -15.67 -4.63
CA ASP A 79 -4.98 -15.46 -5.68
C ASP A 79 -5.56 -14.85 -6.97
N PRO A 80 -6.77 -15.23 -7.46
CA PRO A 80 -7.38 -14.56 -8.61
C PRO A 80 -7.59 -13.05 -8.42
N PHE A 81 -7.88 -12.61 -7.18
CA PHE A 81 -8.04 -11.19 -6.85
C PHE A 81 -6.70 -10.47 -6.68
N ALA A 82 -5.62 -11.19 -6.35
CA ALA A 82 -4.29 -10.60 -6.25
C ALA A 82 -3.74 -10.11 -7.61
N ALA A 83 -4.23 -10.68 -8.70
CA ALA A 83 -3.92 -10.24 -10.06
C ALA A 83 -4.87 -9.16 -10.60
N LEU A 84 -5.91 -8.79 -9.83
CA LEU A 84 -6.85 -7.78 -10.26
C LEU A 84 -6.12 -6.44 -10.39
N THR A 85 -6.29 -5.80 -11.54
CA THR A 85 -5.78 -4.45 -11.77
C THR A 85 -6.89 -3.63 -12.42
N VAL A 86 -6.99 -2.37 -12.02
CA VAL A 86 -7.90 -1.38 -12.60
C VAL A 86 -7.08 -0.17 -12.99
N LYS A 87 -7.21 0.20 -14.27
CA LYS A 87 -6.43 1.28 -14.86
C LYS A 87 -6.90 2.63 -14.30
N PRO A 88 -5.98 3.54 -13.92
CA PRO A 88 -6.37 4.86 -13.44
C PRO A 88 -7.08 5.68 -14.50
N GLU A 89 -8.09 6.43 -14.06
CA GLU A 89 -8.59 7.60 -14.77
C GLU A 89 -7.68 8.78 -14.43
N VAL A 90 -7.06 9.39 -15.44
CA VAL A 90 -6.06 10.45 -15.22
C VAL A 90 -6.53 11.76 -15.84
N ILE A 91 -6.53 12.80 -15.02
CA ILE A 91 -6.93 14.16 -15.40
C ILE A 91 -5.78 15.10 -15.10
N ILE A 92 -5.37 15.88 -16.11
CA ILE A 92 -4.46 17.01 -15.94
C ILE A 92 -5.25 18.31 -15.99
N ARG A 93 -5.07 19.17 -15.00
CA ARG A 93 -5.72 20.49 -14.93
C ARG A 93 -4.75 21.58 -14.50
N SER A 94 -5.01 22.80 -14.95
CA SER A 94 -4.41 23.99 -14.35
C SER A 94 -5.11 24.29 -13.03
N ASP A 95 -4.33 24.37 -11.96
CA ASP A 95 -4.81 24.76 -10.63
C ASP A 95 -4.58 26.26 -10.38
N ARG A 96 -3.50 26.81 -10.95
CA ARG A 96 -3.19 28.24 -10.92
C ARG A 96 -2.45 28.66 -12.18
N GLU A 97 -2.85 29.79 -12.77
CA GLU A 97 -2.11 30.42 -13.86
C GLU A 97 -0.92 31.25 -13.34
N ALA A 98 0.10 31.44 -14.17
CA ALA A 98 1.23 32.29 -13.82
C ALA A 98 0.80 33.77 -13.80
N LYS A 99 1.23 34.51 -12.77
CA LYS A 99 0.94 35.95 -12.62
C LYS A 99 2.16 36.70 -12.10
N GLY A 100 2.75 37.55 -12.93
CA GLY A 100 3.97 38.28 -12.57
C GLY A 100 5.13 37.32 -12.25
N ASN A 101 5.58 37.30 -11.00
CA ASN A 101 6.64 36.39 -10.53
C ASN A 101 6.11 35.08 -9.92
N GLU A 102 4.79 34.87 -9.90
CA GLU A 102 4.18 33.65 -9.38
C GLU A 102 4.21 32.53 -10.43
N LYS A 103 4.62 31.34 -10.01
CA LYS A 103 4.62 30.13 -10.85
C LYS A 103 3.19 29.65 -11.11
N ALA A 104 2.94 29.18 -12.32
CA ALA A 104 1.77 28.39 -12.64
C ALA A 104 1.84 27.02 -11.95
N VAL A 105 0.68 26.41 -11.71
CA VAL A 105 0.57 25.08 -11.10
C VAL A 105 -0.29 24.19 -11.99
N LEU A 106 0.28 23.05 -12.38
CA LEU A 106 -0.45 21.95 -12.99
C LEU A 106 -0.64 20.84 -11.97
N VAL A 107 -1.78 20.15 -12.07
CA VAL A 107 -2.11 19.01 -11.22
C VAL A 107 -2.46 17.83 -12.11
N CYS A 108 -1.75 16.72 -11.92
CA CYS A 108 -2.04 15.42 -12.48
C CYS A 108 -2.70 14.58 -11.39
N SER A 109 -3.96 14.25 -11.58
CA SER A 109 -4.74 13.42 -10.65
C SER A 109 -5.02 12.07 -11.28
N ALA A 110 -4.71 10.99 -10.58
CA ALA A 110 -5.09 9.63 -10.96
C ALA A 110 -6.14 9.12 -9.97
N TYR A 111 -7.26 8.63 -10.48
CA TYR A 111 -8.42 8.17 -9.72
C TYR A 111 -8.77 6.72 -10.05
N ASP A 112 -9.59 6.11 -9.19
CA ASP A 112 -10.30 4.86 -9.40
C ASP A 112 -9.37 3.69 -9.82
N PHE A 113 -8.15 3.68 -9.31
CA PHE A 113 -7.15 2.66 -9.67
C PHE A 113 -6.94 1.62 -8.58
N TYR A 114 -6.47 0.46 -8.99
CA TYR A 114 -6.08 -0.62 -8.09
C TYR A 114 -5.00 -1.48 -8.77
N PRO A 115 -3.95 -1.94 -8.06
CA PRO A 115 -3.67 -1.77 -6.62
C PRO A 115 -3.08 -0.40 -6.24
N LYS A 116 -2.92 -0.15 -4.93
CA LYS A 116 -2.36 1.10 -4.37
C LYS A 116 -1.04 1.58 -5.01
N PRO A 117 -0.04 0.72 -5.29
CA PRO A 117 1.24 1.21 -5.78
C PRO A 117 1.13 1.82 -7.19
N ILE A 118 1.46 3.10 -7.30
CA ILE A 118 1.45 3.88 -8.53
C ILE A 118 2.59 4.89 -8.51
N LYS A 119 3.09 5.31 -9.68
CA LYS A 119 4.08 6.39 -9.78
C LYS A 119 3.66 7.41 -10.83
N LEU A 120 3.65 8.68 -10.44
CA LEU A 120 3.40 9.83 -11.30
C LEU A 120 4.71 10.61 -11.48
N THR A 121 5.08 10.87 -12.73
CA THR A 121 6.29 11.60 -13.09
C THR A 121 5.94 12.74 -14.04
N TRP A 122 6.44 13.94 -13.78
CA TRP A 122 6.30 15.06 -14.72
C TRP A 122 7.43 15.06 -15.75
N MET A 123 7.06 15.26 -17.01
CA MET A 123 7.98 15.45 -18.12
C MET A 123 7.78 16.85 -18.70
N ARG A 124 8.88 17.53 -19.01
CA ARG A 124 8.90 18.82 -19.70
C ARG A 124 9.91 18.74 -20.84
N ASP A 125 9.44 18.92 -22.07
CA ASP A 125 10.23 18.78 -23.29
C ASP A 125 11.04 17.46 -23.31
N ASP A 126 10.34 16.35 -23.05
CA ASP A 126 10.87 14.99 -22.99
C ASP A 126 11.94 14.73 -21.90
N LYS A 127 12.05 15.63 -20.92
CA LYS A 127 12.92 15.48 -19.74
C LYS A 127 12.12 15.40 -18.46
N GLU A 128 12.49 14.45 -17.60
CA GLU A 128 11.90 14.32 -16.27
C GLU A 128 12.20 15.56 -15.42
N VAL A 129 11.16 16.06 -14.73
CA VAL A 129 11.24 17.18 -13.81
C VAL A 129 10.90 16.70 -12.40
N THR A 130 11.83 16.89 -11.49
CA THR A 130 11.67 16.56 -10.06
C THR A 130 11.71 17.81 -9.17
N THR A 131 12.24 18.92 -9.69
CA THR A 131 12.25 20.21 -9.01
C THR A 131 10.85 20.82 -9.02
N ASP A 132 10.43 21.41 -7.90
CA ASP A 132 9.11 22.04 -7.77
C ASP A 132 7.93 21.09 -8.02
N VAL A 133 8.14 19.79 -7.80
CA VAL A 133 7.11 18.75 -7.83
C VAL A 133 6.75 18.34 -6.41
N THR A 134 5.45 18.23 -6.14
CA THR A 134 4.93 17.67 -4.89
C THR A 134 3.83 16.65 -5.18
N SER A 135 3.71 15.61 -4.35
CA SER A 135 2.67 14.59 -4.51
C SER A 135 2.02 14.29 -3.17
N THR A 136 0.72 14.00 -3.19
CA THR A 136 0.02 13.45 -2.03
C THR A 136 0.44 12.00 -1.81
N GLU A 137 0.20 11.46 -0.61
CA GLU A 137 0.17 10.01 -0.42
C GLU A 137 -1.02 9.42 -1.21
N GLU A 138 -0.97 8.12 -1.53
CA GLU A 138 -2.12 7.46 -2.15
C GLU A 138 -3.22 7.27 -1.11
N LEU A 139 -4.38 7.85 -1.39
CA LEU A 139 -5.55 7.86 -0.53
C LEU A 139 -6.49 6.74 -0.98
N ALA A 140 -7.05 5.99 -0.02
CA ALA A 140 -8.06 4.98 -0.30
C ALA A 140 -9.44 5.63 -0.36
N ASP A 141 -10.22 5.32 -1.40
CA ASP A 141 -11.54 5.94 -1.64
C ASP A 141 -12.65 5.31 -0.78
N GLY A 142 -12.36 4.19 -0.12
CA GLY A 142 -13.30 3.47 0.75
C GLY A 142 -14.14 2.41 0.04
N ASP A 143 -13.95 2.26 -1.27
CA ASP A 143 -14.63 1.30 -2.15
C ASP A 143 -13.63 0.39 -2.90
N TRP A 144 -12.45 0.17 -2.31
CA TRP A 144 -11.31 -0.61 -2.81
C TRP A 144 -10.40 0.11 -3.80
N TYR A 145 -10.78 1.28 -4.31
CA TYR A 145 -9.94 2.07 -5.19
C TYR A 145 -9.07 3.08 -4.45
N TYR A 146 -8.14 3.66 -5.20
CA TYR A 146 -7.19 4.64 -4.72
C TYR A 146 -7.15 5.86 -5.64
N GLN A 147 -6.71 6.98 -5.05
CA GLN A 147 -6.38 8.20 -5.76
C GLN A 147 -5.04 8.80 -5.32
N ILE A 148 -4.39 9.54 -6.21
CA ILE A 148 -3.16 10.31 -5.94
C ILE A 148 -3.13 11.58 -6.79
N HIS A 149 -2.55 12.66 -6.26
CA HIS A 149 -2.36 13.91 -6.97
C HIS A 149 -0.90 14.35 -6.95
N SER A 150 -0.35 14.66 -8.12
CA SER A 150 0.97 15.29 -8.27
C SER A 150 0.83 16.70 -8.83
N HIS A 151 1.59 17.64 -8.27
CA HIS A 151 1.56 19.06 -8.59
C HIS A 151 2.92 19.47 -9.14
N LEU A 152 2.92 20.27 -10.21
CA LEU A 152 4.13 20.86 -10.80
C LEU A 152 4.00 22.37 -10.78
N GLU A 153 4.89 23.05 -10.05
CA GLU A 153 5.03 24.50 -10.15
C GLU A 153 6.07 24.88 -11.19
N TYR A 154 5.72 25.76 -12.12
CA TYR A 154 6.60 26.12 -13.23
C TYR A 154 6.31 27.53 -13.76
N PHE A 155 7.29 28.08 -14.49
CA PHE A 155 7.09 29.26 -15.32
C PHE A 155 6.78 28.80 -16.75
N PRO A 156 5.58 29.11 -17.29
CA PRO A 156 5.22 28.72 -18.64
C PRO A 156 6.14 29.31 -19.71
N LYS A 157 6.43 28.54 -20.74
CA LYS A 157 7.20 28.93 -21.92
C LYS A 157 6.39 28.63 -23.18
N PRO A 158 6.33 29.55 -24.15
CA PRO A 158 5.63 29.30 -25.41
C PRO A 158 6.13 28.03 -26.11
N GLY A 159 5.22 27.12 -26.46
CA GLY A 159 5.51 25.92 -27.25
C GLY A 159 6.16 24.77 -26.48
N GLU A 160 6.31 24.87 -25.15
CA GLU A 160 6.77 23.74 -24.35
C GLU A 160 5.76 22.60 -24.31
N LYS A 161 6.25 21.39 -24.09
CA LYS A 161 5.42 20.20 -23.93
C LYS A 161 5.53 19.70 -22.50
N ILE A 162 4.40 19.68 -21.80
CA ILE A 162 4.33 19.12 -20.44
C ILE A 162 3.47 17.86 -20.48
N SER A 163 3.92 16.82 -19.80
CA SER A 163 3.12 15.61 -19.63
C SER A 163 3.29 15.00 -18.25
N CYS A 164 2.24 14.29 -17.83
CA CYS A 164 2.27 13.41 -16.67
C CYS A 164 2.39 11.96 -17.18
N VAL A 165 3.43 11.28 -16.71
CA VAL A 165 3.69 9.86 -16.98
C VAL A 165 3.24 9.05 -15.78
N VAL A 166 2.39 8.06 -16.03
CA VAL A 166 1.80 7.21 -15.01
C VAL A 166 2.26 5.77 -15.20
N GLU A 167 2.94 5.25 -14.19
CA GLU A 167 3.37 3.85 -14.11
C GLU A 167 2.49 3.12 -13.07
N HIS A 168 1.73 2.13 -13.53
CA HIS A 168 0.79 1.39 -12.70
C HIS A 168 0.67 -0.07 -13.18
N ALA A 169 0.42 -1.01 -12.26
CA ALA A 169 0.39 -2.45 -12.55
C ALA A 169 -0.65 -2.86 -13.62
N SER A 170 -1.67 -2.04 -13.87
CA SER A 170 -2.66 -2.26 -14.93
C SER A 170 -2.11 -2.10 -16.35
N SER A 171 -0.87 -1.61 -16.52
CA SER A 171 -0.26 -1.38 -17.83
C SER A 171 1.22 -1.77 -17.83
N HIS A 172 1.62 -2.55 -18.84
CA HIS A 172 3.03 -2.94 -19.05
C HIS A 172 3.89 -1.79 -19.58
N LYS A 173 3.27 -0.71 -20.07
CA LYS A 173 3.94 0.48 -20.58
C LYS A 173 3.48 1.70 -19.79
N PRO A 174 4.36 2.69 -19.58
CA PRO A 174 3.96 3.97 -19.00
C PRO A 174 2.86 4.62 -19.83
N MET A 175 1.87 5.21 -19.14
CA MET A 175 0.77 5.94 -19.75
C MET A 175 1.12 7.43 -19.73
N ILE A 176 1.07 8.09 -20.88
CA ILE A 176 1.49 9.49 -21.02
C ILE A 176 0.26 10.35 -21.28
N TYR A 177 0.08 11.37 -20.45
CA TYR A 177 -1.01 12.33 -20.53
C TYR A 177 -0.42 13.71 -20.75
N HIS A 178 -0.84 14.39 -21.82
CA HIS A 178 -0.28 15.69 -22.22
C HIS A 178 -1.16 16.84 -21.73
N TRP A 179 -0.51 17.94 -21.35
CA TRP A 179 -1.13 19.25 -21.10
C TRP A 179 -0.92 20.17 -22.31
#